data_AF-A0A937L9M8-F1
#
_entry.id   AF-A0A937L9M8-F1
#
_cell.length_a   1.000
_cell.length_b   1.000
_cell.length_c   1.000
_cell.angle_alpha   90.00
_cell.angle_beta   90.00
_cell.angle_gamma   90.00
#
_symmetry.space_group_name_H-M   'P 1'
#
loop_
_entity.id
_entity.type
_entity.pdbx_description
1 polymer ?
#
loop_
_entity_poly.entity_id
_entity_poly.type
_entity_poly.pdbx_seq_one_letter_code
_entity_poly.pdbx_strand_id
1 'polypeptide(L)'
;MFPAEASITFDCVSLSNPYMRDGFPTLETEVVYSDSIITKREVNQAVKGWTRALVAISQENQANGIEAAEDLAADVIDAAYGYQLGAVAFKPTWASGDTTFRTTREGAISYFVGENDAFDDLGFAIGNKPDPITGERSPWVNSSFDRSVMRLDGDTATVQGLLYTTDADGNTSYVDKTWGFQKDDAGVVRIILHHSSVPYESVDDPSIDKIKRIKSKTVDLSKNITLDEVYAAQEAWADALVGISQRYKDDPEDAVAFTEAVIDGAYAYDYGPVAFKPTWAFGDTTFRTDKEGALSYFVGGNDAYGDLGFAIGSSPDSNGDRSPWEDAWTENAVIRLDGDTAYSMGWLYTQPENGDTGFVDKSWSYKKHDDGVVRIVMHHSSTPYA
;
A
#
# COMPACT_ATOMS: atom_id res chain seq x y z
N MET A 1 3.41 66.14 -11.88
CA MET A 1 2.95 65.71 -13.22
C MET A 1 3.59 64.35 -13.45
N PHE A 2 2.90 63.29 -13.03
CA PHE A 2 3.34 61.91 -13.18
C PHE A 2 2.75 61.38 -14.50
N PRO A 3 3.52 60.72 -15.38
CA PRO A 3 2.95 60.14 -16.58
C PRO A 3 2.28 58.80 -16.26
N ALA A 4 1.01 58.78 -16.66
CA ALA A 4 0.11 57.71 -17.07
C ALA A 4 0.60 56.25 -17.07
N GLU A 5 -0.34 55.42 -16.59
CA GLU A 5 -0.43 53.97 -16.70
C GLU A 5 -0.08 53.43 -18.10
N ALA A 6 0.84 52.46 -18.14
CA ALA A 6 0.97 51.54 -19.26
C ALA A 6 0.28 50.23 -18.87
N SER A 7 -0.91 50.03 -19.46
CA SER A 7 -1.63 48.78 -19.52
C SER A 7 -0.73 47.71 -20.15
N ILE A 8 -0.47 46.63 -19.41
CA ILE A 8 0.12 45.40 -19.97
C ILE A 8 -1.02 44.63 -20.62
N THR A 9 -1.14 44.75 -21.93
CA THR A 9 -1.89 43.82 -22.77
C THR A 9 -1.07 42.55 -22.91
N PHE A 10 -1.55 41.44 -22.34
CA PHE A 10 -1.05 40.12 -22.68
C PHE A 10 -1.56 39.79 -24.08
N ASP A 11 -0.66 39.88 -25.07
CA ASP A 11 -0.87 39.23 -26.35
C ASP A 11 -1.06 37.73 -26.12
N CYS A 12 -2.10 37.20 -26.74
CA CYS A 12 -2.43 35.79 -26.75
C CYS A 12 -1.33 35.05 -27.52
N VAL A 13 -0.29 34.60 -26.80
CA VAL A 13 0.62 33.57 -27.32
C VAL A 13 -0.19 32.28 -27.40
N SER A 14 -0.22 31.72 -28.60
CA SER A 14 -0.88 30.46 -28.94
C SER A 14 -0.70 29.42 -27.85
N LEU A 15 -1.79 28.76 -27.47
CA LEU A 15 -1.82 27.60 -26.59
C LEU A 15 -0.81 26.56 -27.10
N SER A 16 0.37 26.52 -26.48
CA SER A 16 1.31 25.41 -26.61
C SER A 16 0.62 24.19 -26.00
N ASN A 17 0.53 23.13 -26.79
CA ASN A 17 0.05 21.81 -26.41
C ASN A 17 0.59 21.41 -25.02
N PRO A 18 -0.24 21.02 -24.03
CA PRO A 18 0.21 20.75 -22.65
C PRO A 18 1.07 19.47 -22.49
N TYR A 19 1.52 18.85 -23.59
CA TYR A 19 2.17 17.53 -23.64
C TYR A 19 3.62 17.56 -24.13
N MET A 20 4.35 18.66 -23.89
CA MET A 20 5.73 18.81 -24.35
C MET A 20 6.61 19.31 -23.21
N ARG A 21 7.67 18.56 -22.87
CA ARG A 21 8.82 19.05 -22.10
C ARG A 21 9.99 19.20 -23.07
N ASP A 22 10.50 20.43 -23.21
CA ASP A 22 11.67 20.78 -24.04
C ASP A 22 11.64 20.26 -25.50
N GLY A 23 10.44 20.15 -26.09
CA GLY A 23 10.28 19.73 -27.49
C GLY A 23 10.10 18.22 -27.69
N PHE A 24 10.05 17.42 -26.62
CA PHE A 24 9.77 15.99 -26.66
C PHE A 24 8.33 15.69 -26.22
N PRO A 25 7.65 14.71 -26.87
CA PRO A 25 6.31 14.30 -26.48
C PRO A 25 6.34 13.60 -25.12
N THR A 26 5.48 14.04 -24.20
CA THR A 26 5.35 13.40 -22.88
C THR A 26 4.40 12.21 -22.93
N LEU A 27 4.75 11.08 -22.32
CA LEU A 27 3.83 9.94 -22.19
C LEU A 27 2.72 10.23 -21.16
N GLU A 28 1.45 9.90 -21.49
CA GLU A 28 0.41 9.79 -20.46
C GLU A 28 0.62 8.48 -19.69
N THR A 29 1.10 8.58 -18.45
CA THR A 29 1.35 7.41 -17.60
C THR A 29 0.04 6.73 -17.23
N GLU A 30 -0.17 5.50 -17.71
CA GLU A 30 -1.21 4.62 -17.20
C GLU A 30 -0.72 3.99 -15.89
N VAL A 31 -1.29 4.41 -14.76
CA VAL A 31 -1.03 3.78 -13.47
C VAL A 31 -2.10 2.72 -13.22
N VAL A 32 -1.69 1.46 -13.29
CA VAL A 32 -2.55 0.32 -12.96
C VAL A 32 -2.30 -0.07 -11.52
N TYR A 33 -3.17 0.39 -10.64
CA TYR A 33 -3.30 -0.18 -9.30
C TYR A 33 -4.11 -1.47 -9.40
N SER A 34 -3.71 -2.49 -8.66
CA SER A 34 -4.70 -3.45 -8.17
C SER A 34 -5.52 -2.72 -7.09
N ASP A 35 -6.51 -1.92 -7.51
CA ASP A 35 -7.30 -0.98 -6.67
C ASP A 35 -8.02 -1.63 -5.49
N SER A 36 -8.06 -2.95 -5.47
CA SER A 36 -8.74 -3.70 -4.46
C SER A 36 -7.89 -3.84 -3.17
N ILE A 37 -6.57 -3.58 -3.17
CA ILE A 37 -5.71 -3.92 -2.02
C ILE A 37 -6.10 -3.17 -0.73
N ILE A 38 -6.35 -3.92 0.35
CA ILE A 38 -6.67 -3.41 1.68
C ILE A 38 -5.40 -3.18 2.52
N THR A 39 -5.34 -2.06 3.25
CA THR A 39 -4.17 -1.68 4.05
C THR A 39 -4.37 -1.91 5.55
N LYS A 40 -3.26 -2.13 6.27
CA LYS A 40 -3.23 -2.20 7.74
C LYS A 40 -3.86 -0.97 8.40
N ARG A 41 -3.66 0.23 7.82
CA ARG A 41 -4.22 1.48 8.34
C ARG A 41 -5.74 1.47 8.27
N GLU A 42 -6.30 1.12 7.11
CA GLU A 42 -7.75 1.06 6.91
C GLU A 42 -8.40 0.03 7.85
N VAL A 43 -7.80 -1.16 8.00
CA VAL A 43 -8.33 -2.17 8.92
C VAL A 43 -8.26 -1.69 10.38
N ASN A 44 -7.16 -1.04 10.80
CA ASN A 44 -7.07 -0.45 12.14
C ASN A 44 -8.10 0.67 12.35
N GLN A 45 -8.40 1.46 11.32
CA GLN A 45 -9.44 2.48 11.37
C GLN A 45 -10.84 1.86 11.48
N ALA A 46 -11.13 0.80 10.71
CA ALA A 46 -12.39 0.07 10.78
C ALA A 46 -12.60 -0.54 12.17
N VAL A 47 -11.60 -1.21 12.75
CA VAL A 47 -11.67 -1.75 14.11
C VAL A 47 -11.89 -0.66 15.16
N LYS A 48 -11.14 0.45 15.10
CA LYS A 48 -11.34 1.59 16.02
C LYS A 48 -12.71 2.26 15.85
N GLY A 49 -13.19 2.35 14.61
CA GLY A 49 -14.53 2.85 14.30
C GLY A 49 -15.59 1.98 14.95
N TRP A 50 -15.47 0.66 14.80
CA TRP A 50 -16.39 -0.30 15.41
C TRP A 50 -16.41 -0.22 16.95
N THR A 51 -15.25 -0.14 17.62
CA THR A 51 -15.22 -0.03 19.10
C THR A 51 -15.81 1.29 19.60
N ARG A 52 -15.64 2.39 18.87
CA ARG A 52 -16.28 3.68 19.20
C ARG A 52 -17.77 3.63 18.98
N ALA A 53 -18.21 3.06 17.86
CA ALA A 53 -19.63 2.92 17.53
C ALA A 53 -20.37 2.10 18.59
N LEU A 54 -19.76 1.02 19.10
CA LEU A 54 -20.32 0.24 20.21
C LEU A 54 -20.63 1.11 21.44
N VAL A 55 -19.68 1.94 21.85
CA VAL A 55 -19.87 2.84 23.01
C VAL A 55 -20.88 3.94 22.69
N ALA A 56 -20.84 4.50 21.47
CA ALA A 56 -21.77 5.54 21.04
C ALA A 56 -23.23 5.04 21.06
N ILE A 57 -23.50 3.84 20.55
CA ILE A 57 -24.83 3.21 20.61
C ILE A 57 -25.28 3.02 22.07
N SER A 58 -24.38 2.59 22.96
CA SER A 58 -24.70 2.44 24.37
C SER A 58 -25.07 3.77 25.04
N GLN A 59 -24.34 4.83 24.71
CA GLN A 59 -24.58 6.17 25.26
C GLN A 59 -25.84 6.81 24.67
N GLU A 60 -26.12 6.57 23.39
CA GLU A 60 -27.34 7.02 22.73
C GLU A 60 -28.57 6.39 23.37
N ASN A 61 -28.53 5.07 23.66
CA ASN A 61 -29.60 4.40 24.39
C ASN A 61 -29.83 5.01 25.77
N GLN A 62 -28.75 5.35 26.49
CA GLN A 62 -28.85 5.96 27.82
C GLN A 62 -29.46 7.36 27.76
N ALA A 63 -29.09 8.17 26.76
CA ALA A 63 -29.50 9.56 26.66
C ALA A 63 -30.90 9.72 26.06
N ASN A 64 -31.19 8.95 25.01
CA ASN A 64 -32.32 9.19 24.10
C ASN A 64 -33.21 7.95 23.93
N GLY A 65 -32.88 6.82 24.54
CA GLY A 65 -33.69 5.60 24.52
C GLY A 65 -33.41 4.68 23.32
N ILE A 66 -34.12 3.55 23.30
CA ILE A 66 -33.79 2.42 22.41
C ILE A 66 -34.02 2.71 20.93
N GLU A 67 -35.05 3.49 20.58
CA GLU A 67 -35.35 3.87 19.20
C GLU A 67 -34.22 4.68 18.57
N ALA A 68 -33.68 5.66 19.31
CA ALA A 68 -32.53 6.45 18.85
C ALA A 68 -31.25 5.61 18.73
N ALA A 69 -31.08 4.63 19.63
CA ALA A 69 -29.94 3.70 19.56
C ALA A 69 -30.05 2.73 18.37
N GLU A 70 -31.26 2.30 18.02
CA GLU A 70 -31.54 1.47 16.84
C GLU A 70 -31.22 2.22 15.55
N ASP A 71 -31.65 3.48 15.42
CA ASP A 71 -31.32 4.34 14.28
C ASP A 71 -29.80 4.49 14.12
N LEU A 72 -29.09 4.80 15.21
CA LEU A 72 -27.63 4.89 15.17
C LEU A 72 -26.96 3.55 14.83
N ALA A 73 -27.49 2.43 15.34
CA ALA A 73 -26.98 1.10 15.03
C ALA A 73 -27.17 0.75 13.55
N ALA A 74 -28.31 1.12 12.97
CA ALA A 74 -28.60 0.96 11.55
C ALA A 74 -27.60 1.74 10.68
N ASP A 75 -27.35 3.02 10.99
CA ASP A 75 -26.38 3.86 10.29
C ASP A 75 -24.96 3.28 10.37
N VAL A 76 -24.56 2.83 11.57
CA VAL A 76 -23.26 2.17 11.77
C VAL A 76 -23.15 0.90 10.95
N ILE A 77 -24.20 0.08 10.89
CA ILE A 77 -24.21 -1.17 10.13
C ILE A 77 -24.10 -0.88 8.62
N ASP A 78 -24.84 0.10 8.10
CA ASP A 78 -24.79 0.48 6.69
C ASP A 78 -23.44 1.08 6.27
N ALA A 79 -22.77 1.77 7.20
CA ALA A 79 -21.43 2.30 6.98
C ALA A 79 -20.36 1.20 7.08
N ALA A 80 -20.45 0.27 8.04
CA ALA A 80 -19.37 -0.64 8.37
C ALA A 80 -19.47 -2.04 7.76
N TYR A 81 -20.67 -2.53 7.42
CA TYR A 81 -20.89 -3.91 6.99
C TYR A 81 -21.18 -4.01 5.49
N GLY A 82 -20.69 -5.08 4.88
CA GLY A 82 -20.73 -5.29 3.42
C GLY A 82 -22.01 -5.95 2.92
N TYR A 83 -23.20 -5.65 3.46
CA TYR A 83 -24.44 -6.30 3.04
C TYR A 83 -24.81 -6.02 1.58
N GLN A 84 -24.30 -4.93 1.00
CA GLN A 84 -24.37 -4.63 -0.42
C GLN A 84 -23.50 -5.54 -1.30
N LEU A 85 -22.46 -6.17 -0.73
CA LEU A 85 -21.58 -7.13 -1.42
C LEU A 85 -22.14 -8.56 -1.36
N GLY A 86 -23.13 -8.80 -0.50
CA GLY A 86 -23.74 -10.11 -0.28
C GLY A 86 -24.01 -10.37 1.19
N ALA A 87 -24.33 -11.63 1.52
CA ALA A 87 -24.52 -12.03 2.91
C ALA A 87 -23.23 -11.87 3.73
N VAL A 88 -23.34 -11.29 4.91
CA VAL A 88 -22.24 -11.23 5.88
C VAL A 88 -22.23 -12.50 6.72
N ALA A 89 -21.06 -13.14 6.85
CA ALA A 89 -20.90 -14.27 7.76
C ALA A 89 -20.91 -13.77 9.21
N PHE A 90 -22.07 -13.76 9.85
CA PHE A 90 -22.24 -13.18 11.19
C PHE A 90 -22.62 -14.26 12.21
N LYS A 91 -21.78 -14.46 13.22
CA LYS A 91 -22.10 -15.25 14.42
C LYS A 91 -21.89 -14.37 15.68
N PRO A 92 -22.96 -13.90 16.35
CA PRO A 92 -22.83 -13.02 17.49
C PRO A 92 -22.43 -13.74 18.78
N THR A 93 -22.08 -12.94 19.80
CA THR A 93 -22.02 -13.37 21.20
C THR A 93 -23.46 -13.48 21.74
N TRP A 94 -23.73 -14.45 22.63
CA TRP A 94 -25.06 -14.71 23.23
C TRP A 94 -26.15 -15.19 22.26
N ALA A 95 -25.74 -15.65 21.08
CA ALA A 95 -26.58 -16.31 20.10
C ALA A 95 -26.68 -17.83 20.34
N SER A 96 -27.86 -18.41 20.14
CA SER A 96 -28.10 -19.86 20.14
C SER A 96 -29.26 -20.24 19.20
N GLY A 97 -29.56 -21.54 19.08
CA GLY A 97 -30.73 -22.05 18.35
C GLY A 97 -30.68 -21.84 16.84
N ASP A 98 -31.85 -21.84 16.21
CA ASP A 98 -32.00 -21.78 14.75
C ASP A 98 -31.55 -20.45 14.15
N THR A 99 -31.49 -19.39 14.97
CA THR A 99 -31.03 -18.07 14.54
C THR A 99 -29.53 -17.86 14.74
N THR A 100 -28.75 -18.85 15.23
CA THR A 100 -27.31 -18.73 15.60
C THR A 100 -26.42 -17.91 14.63
N PHE A 101 -26.73 -17.91 13.34
CA PHE A 101 -26.06 -17.09 12.33
C PHE A 101 -26.98 -15.96 11.81
N ARG A 102 -26.46 -14.73 11.71
CA ARG A 102 -27.19 -13.51 11.33
C ARG A 102 -26.74 -13.01 9.95
N THR A 103 -27.11 -13.72 8.90
CA THR A 103 -26.62 -13.40 7.55
C THR A 103 -27.25 -12.16 6.91
N THR A 104 -28.20 -11.51 7.59
CA THR A 104 -28.92 -10.32 7.11
C THR A 104 -28.60 -9.07 7.94
N ARG A 105 -28.80 -7.90 7.32
CA ARG A 105 -28.69 -6.58 7.97
C ARG A 105 -29.56 -6.50 9.23
N GLU A 106 -30.80 -6.95 9.13
CA GLU A 106 -31.76 -6.98 10.23
C GLU A 106 -31.26 -7.79 11.42
N GLY A 107 -30.71 -8.99 11.18
CA GLY A 107 -30.12 -9.82 12.24
C GLY A 107 -28.90 -9.17 12.90
N ALA A 108 -28.11 -8.38 12.16
CA ALA A 108 -27.02 -7.60 12.77
C ALA A 108 -27.56 -6.48 13.66
N ILE A 109 -28.58 -5.73 13.24
CA ILE A 109 -29.20 -4.67 14.06
C ILE A 109 -29.72 -5.27 15.37
N SER A 110 -30.48 -6.37 15.27
CA SER A 110 -30.99 -7.10 16.43
C SER A 110 -29.87 -7.49 17.41
N TYR A 111 -28.72 -7.97 16.93
CA TYR A 111 -27.61 -8.25 17.84
C TYR A 111 -27.11 -7.01 18.59
N PHE A 112 -27.06 -5.84 17.95
CA PHE A 112 -26.58 -4.61 18.59
C PHE A 112 -27.58 -4.08 19.62
N VAL A 113 -28.87 -3.99 19.29
CA VAL A 113 -29.85 -3.28 20.13
C VAL A 113 -30.98 -4.15 20.69
N GLY A 114 -31.20 -5.34 20.16
CA GLY A 114 -32.30 -6.23 20.57
C GLY A 114 -33.62 -5.84 19.90
N GLU A 115 -34.73 -6.01 20.62
CA GLU A 115 -36.09 -5.56 20.25
C GLU A 115 -36.64 -6.07 18.92
N ASN A 116 -36.18 -7.23 18.45
CA ASN A 116 -36.70 -7.88 17.25
C ASN A 116 -37.18 -9.30 17.55
N ASP A 117 -38.49 -9.53 17.51
CA ASP A 117 -39.12 -10.83 17.82
C ASP A 117 -38.64 -11.99 16.93
N ALA A 118 -37.98 -11.73 15.79
CA ALA A 118 -37.36 -12.76 14.96
C ALA A 118 -36.05 -13.31 15.56
N PHE A 119 -35.47 -12.65 16.56
CA PHE A 119 -34.19 -12.98 17.17
C PHE A 119 -34.23 -12.79 18.70
N ASP A 120 -33.83 -13.80 19.46
CA ASP A 120 -33.74 -13.71 20.93
C ASP A 120 -32.50 -12.93 21.42
N ASP A 121 -32.19 -11.79 20.81
CA ASP A 121 -31.00 -10.99 21.12
C ASP A 121 -31.28 -10.00 22.26
N LEU A 122 -30.36 -9.91 23.22
CA LEU A 122 -30.46 -9.00 24.36
C LEU A 122 -29.92 -7.58 24.07
N GLY A 123 -29.50 -7.29 22.84
CA GLY A 123 -28.82 -6.04 22.46
C GLY A 123 -27.43 -5.90 23.10
N PHE A 124 -26.38 -6.39 22.43
CA PHE A 124 -25.02 -6.35 22.96
C PHE A 124 -24.46 -4.92 23.09
N ALA A 125 -24.87 -3.99 22.24
CA ALA A 125 -24.32 -2.64 22.18
C ALA A 125 -24.91 -1.68 23.21
N ILE A 126 -26.04 -2.00 23.84
CA ILE A 126 -26.72 -1.10 24.78
C ILE A 126 -26.32 -1.30 26.26
N GLY A 127 -25.34 -2.18 26.54
CA GLY A 127 -24.74 -2.37 27.85
C GLY A 127 -24.30 -3.80 28.15
N ASN A 128 -23.91 -4.06 29.40
CA ASN A 128 -23.59 -5.41 29.87
C ASN A 128 -24.81 -6.35 29.80
N LYS A 129 -24.58 -7.65 29.99
CA LYS A 129 -25.68 -8.62 29.99
C LYS A 129 -26.65 -8.26 31.13
N PRO A 130 -27.96 -8.11 30.86
CA PRO A 130 -28.91 -7.71 31.88
C PRO A 130 -28.96 -8.74 33.01
N ASP A 131 -29.19 -8.24 34.23
CA ASP A 131 -29.43 -9.09 35.38
C ASP A 131 -30.68 -9.96 35.12
N PRO A 132 -30.62 -11.28 35.33
CA PRO A 132 -31.71 -12.18 34.97
C PRO A 132 -32.96 -12.03 35.87
N ILE A 133 -32.87 -11.29 36.97
CA ILE A 133 -33.95 -11.05 37.92
C ILE A 133 -34.52 -9.64 37.75
N THR A 134 -33.65 -8.62 37.75
CA THR A 134 -34.11 -7.22 37.71
C THR A 134 -34.25 -6.69 36.27
N GLY A 135 -33.57 -7.30 35.30
CA GLY A 135 -33.47 -6.78 33.93
C GLY A 135 -32.57 -5.56 33.81
N GLU A 136 -32.00 -5.06 34.92
CA GLU A 136 -31.10 -3.91 34.91
C GLU A 136 -29.79 -4.25 34.20
N ARG A 137 -29.23 -3.26 33.51
CA ARG A 137 -27.93 -3.37 32.85
C ARG A 137 -27.18 -2.06 32.95
N SER A 138 -25.87 -2.16 32.89
CA SER A 138 -24.95 -1.03 32.95
C SER A 138 -24.45 -0.68 31.54
N PRO A 139 -24.55 0.59 31.10
CA PRO A 139 -24.15 0.98 29.76
C PRO A 139 -22.64 0.87 29.58
N TRP A 140 -22.19 0.58 28.36
CA TRP A 140 -20.78 0.60 28.02
C TRP A 140 -20.24 2.02 28.01
N VAL A 141 -19.12 2.23 28.70
CA VAL A 141 -18.40 3.52 28.72
C VAL A 141 -17.05 3.44 28.04
N ASN A 142 -16.53 2.23 27.81
CA ASN A 142 -15.28 2.03 27.10
C ASN A 142 -15.31 0.70 26.33
N SER A 143 -14.64 0.69 25.18
CA SER A 143 -14.35 -0.52 24.43
C SER A 143 -12.98 -0.42 23.79
N SER A 144 -12.23 -1.52 23.84
CA SER A 144 -10.93 -1.61 23.18
C SER A 144 -10.72 -3.01 22.61
N PHE A 145 -9.84 -3.12 21.63
CA PHE A 145 -9.54 -4.39 20.98
C PHE A 145 -8.06 -4.71 21.11
N ASP A 146 -7.76 -5.85 21.74
CA ASP A 146 -6.39 -6.39 21.82
C ASP A 146 -6.19 -7.43 20.70
N ARG A 147 -5.43 -7.03 19.67
CA ARG A 147 -5.25 -7.82 18.46
C ARG A 147 -4.26 -8.98 18.69
N SER A 148 -4.74 -10.20 18.49
CA SER A 148 -3.88 -11.40 18.40
C SER A 148 -3.21 -11.51 17.03
N VAL A 149 -3.98 -11.44 15.94
CA VAL A 149 -3.45 -11.59 14.57
C VAL A 149 -4.17 -10.66 13.60
N MET A 150 -3.43 -10.22 12.57
CA MET A 150 -3.96 -9.61 11.36
C MET A 150 -3.25 -10.22 10.17
N ARG A 151 -4.05 -10.61 9.18
CA ARG A 151 -3.62 -11.10 7.88
C ARG A 151 -4.27 -10.22 6.82
N LEU A 152 -3.48 -9.78 5.85
CA LEU A 152 -3.93 -9.00 4.69
C LEU A 152 -3.71 -9.89 3.46
N ASP A 153 -4.70 -10.00 2.59
CA ASP A 153 -4.67 -10.84 1.39
C ASP A 153 -5.40 -10.10 0.25
N GLY A 154 -4.64 -9.38 -0.59
CA GLY A 154 -5.22 -8.57 -1.67
C GLY A 154 -6.20 -7.55 -1.11
N ASP A 155 -7.48 -7.69 -1.47
CA ASP A 155 -8.58 -6.82 -1.06
C ASP A 155 -9.32 -7.23 0.20
N THR A 156 -8.88 -8.34 0.80
CA THR A 156 -9.47 -8.87 2.03
C THR A 156 -8.48 -8.83 3.19
N ALA A 157 -9.02 -8.75 4.40
CA ALA A 157 -8.22 -8.89 5.61
C ALA A 157 -8.95 -9.73 6.65
N THR A 158 -8.21 -10.52 7.42
CA THR A 158 -8.74 -11.22 8.60
C THR A 158 -8.03 -10.72 9.84
N VAL A 159 -8.79 -10.35 10.87
CA VAL A 159 -8.28 -9.90 12.17
C VAL A 159 -8.91 -10.74 13.26
N GLN A 160 -8.10 -11.20 14.21
CA GLN A 160 -8.58 -11.92 15.39
C GLN A 160 -7.94 -11.36 16.66
N GLY A 161 -8.67 -11.36 17.76
CA GLY A 161 -8.21 -10.84 19.05
C GLY A 161 -9.31 -10.86 20.11
N LEU A 162 -9.10 -10.10 21.17
CA LEU A 162 -10.05 -9.95 22.27
C LEU A 162 -10.67 -8.56 22.23
N LEU A 163 -12.00 -8.50 22.20
CA LEU A 163 -12.73 -7.26 22.39
C LEU A 163 -13.03 -7.10 23.88
N TYR A 164 -12.48 -6.05 24.48
CA TYR A 164 -12.78 -5.63 25.85
C TYR A 164 -13.89 -4.60 25.87
N THR A 165 -14.78 -4.72 26.85
CA THR A 165 -15.80 -3.72 27.16
C THR A 165 -15.79 -3.44 28.66
N THR A 166 -15.96 -2.17 29.02
CA THR A 166 -16.10 -1.71 30.40
C THR A 166 -17.42 -0.98 30.55
N ASP A 167 -18.21 -1.40 31.54
CA ASP A 167 -19.49 -0.77 31.86
C ASP A 167 -19.34 0.42 32.83
N ALA A 168 -20.42 1.19 33.01
CA ALA A 168 -20.43 2.38 33.86
C ALA A 168 -20.17 2.09 35.35
N ASP A 169 -20.38 0.85 35.79
CA ASP A 169 -20.07 0.39 37.15
C ASP A 169 -18.59 0.01 37.31
N GLY A 170 -17.80 0.07 36.23
CA GLY A 170 -16.38 -0.21 36.22
C GLY A 170 -16.03 -1.69 36.00
N ASN A 171 -17.02 -2.54 35.69
CA ASN A 171 -16.75 -3.95 35.40
C ASN A 171 -16.21 -4.09 33.98
N THR A 172 -15.15 -4.87 33.82
CA THR A 172 -14.55 -5.16 32.51
C THR A 172 -14.73 -6.63 32.16
N SER A 173 -15.17 -6.89 30.92
CA SER A 173 -15.32 -8.22 30.34
C SER A 173 -14.65 -8.26 28.96
N TYR A 174 -14.50 -9.47 28.40
CA TYR A 174 -13.99 -9.62 27.04
C TYR A 174 -14.64 -10.78 26.29
N VAL A 175 -14.61 -10.71 24.97
CA VAL A 175 -15.06 -11.75 24.05
C VAL A 175 -13.99 -12.05 23.01
N ASP A 176 -13.93 -13.29 22.55
CA ASP A 176 -13.13 -13.66 21.37
C ASP A 176 -13.79 -13.04 20.14
N LYS A 177 -12.99 -12.37 19.31
CA LYS A 177 -13.48 -11.68 18.11
C LYS A 177 -12.65 -12.06 16.90
N THR A 178 -13.34 -12.38 15.81
CA THR A 178 -12.77 -12.47 14.47
C THR A 178 -13.56 -11.58 13.53
N TRP A 179 -12.87 -10.71 12.80
CA TRP A 179 -13.41 -9.95 11.69
C TRP A 179 -12.77 -10.38 10.39
N GLY A 180 -13.57 -10.47 9.33
CA GLY A 180 -13.08 -10.45 7.96
C GLY A 180 -13.57 -9.17 7.29
N PHE A 181 -12.67 -8.54 6.55
CA PHE A 181 -12.89 -7.31 5.84
C PHE A 181 -12.71 -7.52 4.35
N GLN A 182 -13.42 -6.74 3.54
CA GLN A 182 -13.22 -6.62 2.10
C GLN A 182 -13.40 -5.16 1.71
N LYS A 183 -12.57 -4.68 0.77
CA LYS A 183 -12.75 -3.37 0.16
C LYS A 183 -13.85 -3.45 -0.92
N ASP A 184 -14.86 -2.59 -0.85
CA ASP A 184 -15.89 -2.50 -1.89
C ASP A 184 -15.40 -1.73 -3.12
N ASP A 185 -16.20 -1.71 -4.19
CA ASP A 185 -15.86 -1.04 -5.46
C ASP A 185 -15.66 0.49 -5.31
N ALA A 186 -16.13 1.08 -4.20
CA ALA A 186 -15.89 2.48 -3.86
C ALA A 186 -14.62 2.70 -3.02
N GLY A 187 -13.84 1.64 -2.78
CA GLY A 187 -12.63 1.67 -1.98
C GLY A 187 -12.88 1.62 -0.46
N VAL A 188 -14.13 1.42 -0.02
CA VAL A 188 -14.49 1.43 1.41
C VAL A 188 -14.29 0.06 2.02
N VAL A 189 -13.58 -0.01 3.16
CA VAL A 189 -13.41 -1.26 3.91
C VAL A 189 -14.70 -1.65 4.63
N ARG A 190 -15.24 -2.80 4.29
CA ARG A 190 -16.48 -3.37 4.83
C ARG A 190 -16.22 -4.65 5.62
N ILE A 191 -16.97 -4.87 6.69
CA ILE A 191 -17.00 -6.12 7.44
C ILE A 191 -17.85 -7.12 6.66
N ILE A 192 -17.24 -8.23 6.23
CA ILE A 192 -17.89 -9.36 5.55
C ILE A 192 -17.94 -10.63 6.42
N LEU A 193 -17.18 -10.66 7.52
CA LEU A 193 -17.22 -11.69 8.54
C LEU A 193 -17.19 -11.04 9.92
N HIS A 194 -18.13 -11.42 10.77
CA HIS A 194 -18.21 -11.05 12.17
C HIS A 194 -18.41 -12.33 13.00
N HIS A 195 -17.40 -12.74 13.74
CA HIS A 195 -17.51 -13.86 14.66
C HIS A 195 -17.18 -13.38 16.07
N SER A 196 -18.10 -13.62 17.00
CA SER A 196 -17.97 -13.22 18.39
C SER A 196 -18.40 -14.36 19.31
N SER A 197 -17.62 -14.66 20.35
CA SER A 197 -17.93 -15.71 21.32
C SER A 197 -17.41 -15.39 22.71
N VAL A 198 -18.13 -15.87 23.72
CA VAL A 198 -17.58 -15.90 25.08
C VAL A 198 -16.41 -16.89 25.08
N PRO A 199 -15.26 -16.54 25.67
CA PRO A 199 -14.13 -17.46 25.79
C PRO A 199 -14.56 -18.73 26.53
N TYR A 200 -14.03 -19.88 26.11
CA TYR A 200 -14.23 -21.10 26.88
C TYR A 200 -13.50 -21.00 28.22
N GLU A 201 -14.25 -21.04 29.32
CA GLU A 201 -13.70 -21.14 30.67
C GLU A 201 -13.55 -22.63 31.03
N SER A 202 -12.32 -23.09 31.28
CA SER A 202 -12.12 -24.40 31.92
C SER A 202 -12.62 -24.31 33.35
N VAL A 203 -13.52 -25.23 33.73
CA VAL A 203 -14.28 -25.23 34.99
C VAL A 203 -13.40 -25.30 36.27
N ASP A 204 -12.08 -25.42 36.15
CA ASP A 204 -11.17 -25.78 37.25
C ASP A 204 -10.04 -24.78 37.58
N ASP A 205 -10.00 -23.55 37.03
CA ASP A 205 -8.88 -22.61 37.32
C ASP A 205 -9.32 -21.22 37.81
N PRO A 206 -9.37 -20.97 39.14
CA PRO A 206 -9.67 -19.67 39.72
C PRO A 206 -8.51 -18.65 39.64
N SER A 207 -7.36 -19.00 39.02
CA SER A 207 -6.17 -18.14 38.92
C SER A 207 -6.01 -17.42 37.58
N ILE A 208 -6.93 -17.61 36.63
CA ILE A 208 -6.83 -16.98 35.31
C ILE A 208 -7.19 -15.49 35.44
N ASP A 209 -6.18 -14.63 35.26
CA ASP A 209 -6.36 -13.17 35.16
C ASP A 209 -7.52 -12.84 34.22
N LYS A 210 -8.50 -12.06 34.71
CA LYS A 210 -9.67 -11.60 33.92
C LYS A 210 -9.27 -10.71 32.74
N ILE A 211 -8.01 -10.28 32.66
CA ILE A 211 -7.46 -9.45 31.58
C ILE A 211 -6.30 -10.20 30.91
N LYS A 212 -6.59 -10.94 29.83
CA LYS A 212 -5.58 -11.64 29.02
C LYS A 212 -4.93 -10.73 27.97
N ARG A 213 -3.70 -10.25 28.17
CA ARG A 213 -2.95 -9.59 27.08
C ARG A 213 -2.45 -10.63 26.07
N ILE A 214 -2.76 -10.46 24.77
CA ILE A 214 -2.28 -11.36 23.72
C ILE A 214 -1.04 -10.77 23.03
N LYS A 215 -0.04 -11.62 22.75
CA LYS A 215 1.08 -11.23 21.88
C LYS A 215 0.58 -11.10 20.45
N SER A 216 0.49 -9.86 19.97
CA SER A 216 0.11 -9.58 18.58
C SER A 216 1.13 -10.16 17.60
N LYS A 217 0.69 -11.05 16.71
CA LYS A 217 1.42 -11.48 15.52
C LYS A 217 0.77 -10.83 14.31
N THR A 218 1.35 -9.72 13.85
CA THR A 218 0.93 -9.12 12.58
C THR A 218 1.73 -9.79 11.47
N VAL A 219 1.06 -10.37 10.49
CA VAL A 219 1.70 -10.71 9.22
C VAL A 219 1.58 -9.45 8.36
N ASP A 220 2.63 -8.64 8.37
CA ASP A 220 2.65 -7.31 7.75
C ASP A 220 3.06 -7.44 6.28
N LEU A 221 2.17 -7.03 5.37
CA LEU A 221 2.51 -6.77 3.97
C LEU A 221 3.16 -5.38 3.80
N SER A 222 3.93 -4.89 4.79
CA SER A 222 4.78 -3.69 4.68
C SER A 222 5.81 -3.78 3.55
N LYS A 223 5.88 -4.94 2.89
CA LYS A 223 6.60 -5.16 1.66
C LYS A 223 5.89 -4.62 0.44
N ASN A 224 4.67 -4.07 0.52
CA ASN A 224 4.05 -3.48 -0.66
C ASN A 224 4.89 -2.30 -1.18
N ILE A 225 5.16 -2.30 -2.49
CA ILE A 225 5.79 -1.19 -3.19
C ILE A 225 4.74 -0.11 -3.42
N THR A 226 5.06 1.14 -3.09
CA THR A 226 4.23 2.30 -3.41
C THR A 226 4.63 2.94 -4.73
N LEU A 227 3.75 3.76 -5.30
CA LEU A 227 4.07 4.54 -6.50
C LEU A 227 5.27 5.49 -6.26
N ASP A 228 5.31 6.15 -5.10
CA ASP A 228 6.42 7.02 -4.71
C ASP A 228 7.74 6.26 -4.62
N GLU A 229 7.73 5.00 -4.18
CA GLU A 229 8.93 4.16 -4.12
C GLU A 229 9.43 3.77 -5.53
N VAL A 230 8.52 3.58 -6.51
CA VAL A 230 8.91 3.39 -7.91
C VAL A 230 9.53 4.68 -8.46
N TYR A 231 8.89 5.83 -8.27
CA TYR A 231 9.43 7.10 -8.76
C TYR A 231 10.78 7.45 -8.11
N ALA A 232 10.91 7.28 -6.80
CA ALA A 232 12.17 7.50 -6.10
C ALA A 232 13.29 6.57 -6.60
N ALA A 233 12.98 5.31 -6.91
CA ALA A 233 13.95 4.39 -7.49
C ALA A 233 14.39 4.81 -8.90
N GLN A 234 13.48 5.36 -9.72
CA GLN A 234 13.79 5.84 -11.07
C GLN A 234 14.58 7.16 -11.05
N GLU A 235 14.19 8.10 -10.20
CA GLU A 235 14.90 9.38 -9.99
C GLU A 235 16.33 9.11 -9.50
N ALA A 236 16.48 8.29 -8.46
CA ALA A 236 17.80 7.91 -7.96
C ALA A 236 18.67 7.19 -9.02
N TRP A 237 18.06 6.41 -9.91
CA TRP A 237 18.77 5.76 -11.01
C TRP A 237 19.24 6.76 -12.06
N ALA A 238 18.40 7.74 -12.42
CA ALA A 238 18.74 8.80 -13.38
C ALA A 238 19.82 9.74 -12.82
N ASP A 239 19.69 10.16 -11.56
CA ASP A 239 20.72 10.94 -10.85
C ASP A 239 22.05 10.19 -10.78
N ALA A 240 22.01 8.89 -10.50
CA ALA A 240 23.20 8.06 -10.50
C ALA A 240 23.85 7.98 -11.88
N LEU A 241 23.08 7.91 -12.98
CA LEU A 241 23.61 7.91 -14.34
C LEU A 241 24.41 9.18 -14.62
N VAL A 242 23.84 10.35 -14.32
CA VAL A 242 24.52 11.66 -14.48
C VAL A 242 25.73 11.74 -13.57
N GLY A 243 25.59 11.32 -12.30
CA GLY A 243 26.67 11.33 -11.31
C GLY A 243 27.85 10.42 -11.69
N ILE A 244 27.62 9.27 -12.32
CA ILE A 244 28.67 8.41 -12.87
C ILE A 244 29.38 9.14 -14.01
N SER A 245 28.63 9.74 -14.93
CA SER A 245 29.20 10.43 -16.09
C SER A 245 30.10 11.59 -15.70
N GLN A 246 29.65 12.43 -14.76
CA GLN A 246 30.39 13.58 -14.29
C GLN A 246 31.63 13.17 -13.49
N ARG A 247 31.56 12.12 -12.68
CA ARG A 247 32.76 11.55 -12.03
C ARG A 247 33.75 11.02 -13.03
N TYR A 248 33.29 10.29 -14.06
CA TYR A 248 34.18 9.66 -15.04
C TYR A 248 35.00 10.69 -15.83
N LYS A 249 34.41 11.88 -16.07
CA LYS A 249 35.09 13.03 -16.68
C LYS A 249 36.33 13.47 -15.91
N ASP A 250 36.27 13.41 -14.59
CA ASP A 250 37.31 13.92 -13.68
C ASP A 250 38.26 12.81 -13.19
N ASP A 251 37.69 11.69 -12.75
CA ASP A 251 38.39 10.53 -12.18
C ASP A 251 37.65 9.23 -12.53
N PRO A 252 38.13 8.49 -13.57
CA PRO A 252 37.56 7.21 -13.95
C PRO A 252 37.57 6.14 -12.85
N GLU A 253 38.55 6.15 -11.94
CA GLU A 253 38.62 5.16 -10.85
C GLU A 253 37.54 5.43 -9.80
N ASP A 254 37.31 6.71 -9.44
CA ASP A 254 36.21 7.11 -8.56
C ASP A 254 34.84 6.76 -9.18
N ALA A 255 34.69 6.98 -10.48
CA ALA A 255 33.45 6.64 -11.20
C ALA A 255 33.14 5.14 -11.16
N VAL A 256 34.15 4.27 -11.32
CA VAL A 256 33.98 2.81 -11.19
C VAL A 256 33.53 2.45 -9.77
N ALA A 257 34.22 2.95 -8.74
CA ALA A 257 33.88 2.67 -7.35
C ALA A 257 32.47 3.18 -6.99
N PHE A 258 32.08 4.36 -7.46
CA PHE A 258 30.73 4.89 -7.28
C PHE A 258 29.69 4.03 -8.00
N THR A 259 29.98 3.56 -9.21
CA THR A 259 29.09 2.68 -9.98
C THR A 259 28.85 1.35 -9.26
N GLU A 260 29.87 0.76 -8.64
CA GLU A 260 29.70 -0.46 -7.85
C GLU A 260 28.73 -0.25 -6.68
N ALA A 261 28.85 0.87 -5.97
CA ALA A 261 27.96 1.22 -4.87
C ALA A 261 26.52 1.49 -5.34
N VAL A 262 26.34 2.14 -6.50
CA VAL A 262 25.03 2.32 -7.14
C VAL A 262 24.40 0.97 -7.45
N ILE A 263 25.17 0.03 -8.02
CA ILE A 263 24.66 -1.30 -8.35
C ILE A 263 24.24 -2.06 -7.09
N ASP A 264 25.04 -2.01 -6.02
CA ASP A 264 24.71 -2.65 -4.74
C ASP A 264 23.45 -2.07 -4.08
N GLY A 265 23.22 -0.76 -4.24
CA GLY A 265 22.03 -0.10 -3.71
C GLY A 265 20.78 -0.36 -4.54
N ALA A 266 20.88 -0.29 -5.87
CA ALA A 266 19.73 -0.25 -6.77
C ALA A 266 19.31 -1.62 -7.30
N TYR A 267 20.19 -2.62 -7.31
CA TYR A 267 19.94 -3.93 -7.94
C TYR A 267 19.99 -5.07 -6.93
N ALA A 268 19.13 -6.08 -7.14
CA ALA A 268 18.95 -7.18 -6.19
C ALA A 268 19.94 -8.35 -6.36
N TYR A 269 21.19 -8.09 -6.76
CA TYR A 269 22.18 -9.15 -7.02
C TYR A 269 22.49 -10.00 -5.79
N ASP A 270 22.40 -9.43 -4.58
CA ASP A 270 22.54 -10.15 -3.30
C ASP A 270 21.44 -11.19 -3.05
N TYR A 271 20.32 -11.08 -3.77
CA TYR A 271 19.15 -11.97 -3.62
C TYR A 271 19.00 -12.96 -4.79
N GLY A 272 19.89 -12.89 -5.79
CA GLY A 272 19.90 -13.77 -6.94
C GLY A 272 20.21 -13.03 -8.24
N PRO A 273 20.20 -13.76 -9.38
CA PRO A 273 20.45 -13.16 -10.67
C PRO A 273 19.39 -12.12 -11.04
N VAL A 274 19.83 -10.98 -11.57
CA VAL A 274 18.94 -9.94 -12.14
C VAL A 274 18.78 -10.21 -13.64
N ALA A 275 17.55 -10.17 -14.16
CA ALA A 275 17.32 -10.27 -15.60
C ALA A 275 17.74 -8.96 -16.30
N PHE A 276 18.96 -8.89 -16.81
CA PHE A 276 19.54 -7.65 -17.33
C PHE A 276 19.81 -7.74 -18.83
N LYS A 277 19.11 -6.91 -19.63
CA LYS A 277 19.36 -6.73 -21.07
C LYS A 277 19.63 -5.24 -21.37
N PRO A 278 20.87 -4.82 -21.64
CA PRO A 278 21.17 -3.42 -21.93
C PRO A 278 20.93 -3.01 -23.39
N THR A 279 21.04 -1.69 -23.63
CA THR A 279 20.74 -1.05 -24.93
C THR A 279 21.65 -1.52 -26.07
N TRP A 280 22.96 -1.68 -25.80
CA TRP A 280 23.98 -1.87 -26.84
C TRP A 280 24.65 -3.25 -26.80
N ALA A 281 23.97 -4.24 -26.23
CA ALA A 281 24.49 -5.61 -26.20
C ALA A 281 23.95 -6.48 -27.33
N PHE A 282 24.79 -7.41 -27.77
CA PHE A 282 24.48 -8.36 -28.83
C PHE A 282 25.25 -9.68 -28.61
N GLY A 283 24.88 -10.71 -29.36
CA GLY A 283 25.56 -12.01 -29.32
C GLY A 283 25.39 -12.75 -27.99
N ASP A 284 26.40 -13.53 -27.61
CA ASP A 284 26.35 -14.45 -26.47
C ASP A 284 26.29 -13.72 -25.11
N THR A 285 26.59 -12.43 -25.07
CA THR A 285 26.52 -11.57 -23.87
C THR A 285 25.32 -10.62 -23.87
N THR A 286 24.33 -10.85 -24.74
CA THR A 286 23.11 -10.01 -24.81
C THR A 286 22.40 -9.89 -23.46
N PHE A 287 22.26 -11.01 -22.76
CA PHE A 287 21.72 -11.07 -21.41
C PHE A 287 22.85 -11.18 -20.41
N ARG A 288 22.79 -10.35 -19.37
CA ARG A 288 23.71 -10.36 -18.24
C ARG A 288 22.88 -10.73 -17.01
N THR A 289 23.42 -11.57 -16.15
CA THR A 289 22.69 -12.00 -14.95
C THR A 289 23.46 -11.78 -13.66
N ASP A 290 24.66 -11.20 -13.77
CA ASP A 290 25.57 -10.91 -12.67
C ASP A 290 25.90 -9.42 -12.58
N LYS A 291 26.47 -9.04 -11.42
CA LYS A 291 26.91 -7.67 -11.12
C LYS A 291 28.02 -7.22 -12.06
N GLU A 292 28.91 -8.12 -12.47
CA GLU A 292 30.05 -7.82 -13.34
C GLU A 292 29.59 -7.35 -14.73
N GLY A 293 28.61 -8.03 -15.33
CA GLY A 293 28.01 -7.59 -16.58
C GLY A 293 27.28 -6.26 -16.45
N ALA A 294 26.57 -6.01 -15.35
CA ALA A 294 25.95 -4.70 -15.12
C ALA A 294 27.01 -3.59 -15.02
N LEU A 295 28.08 -3.80 -14.25
CA LEU A 295 29.18 -2.83 -14.12
C LEU A 295 29.80 -2.52 -15.49
N SER A 296 30.08 -3.55 -16.29
CA SER A 296 30.54 -3.40 -17.67
C SER A 296 29.58 -2.55 -18.51
N TYR A 297 28.27 -2.75 -18.42
CA TYR A 297 27.32 -1.90 -19.14
C TYR A 297 27.42 -0.42 -18.72
N PHE A 298 27.54 -0.11 -17.43
CA PHE A 298 27.59 1.27 -16.96
C PHE A 298 28.91 1.95 -17.36
N VAL A 299 30.07 1.34 -17.08
CA VAL A 299 31.39 2.02 -17.20
C VAL A 299 32.36 1.39 -18.21
N GLY A 300 31.99 0.29 -18.86
CA GLY A 300 32.82 -0.41 -19.84
C GLY A 300 34.04 -1.09 -19.22
N GLY A 301 35.09 -1.28 -20.02
CA GLY A 301 36.40 -1.74 -19.54
C GLY A 301 36.53 -3.24 -19.22
N ASN A 302 35.49 -4.03 -19.50
CA ASN A 302 35.51 -5.47 -19.32
C ASN A 302 35.48 -6.20 -20.67
N ASP A 303 36.62 -6.81 -21.04
CA ASP A 303 36.80 -7.53 -22.30
C ASP A 303 35.82 -8.71 -22.49
N ALA A 304 35.28 -9.28 -21.40
CA ALA A 304 34.33 -10.37 -21.48
C ALA A 304 32.98 -9.93 -22.09
N TYR A 305 32.61 -8.65 -21.95
CA TYR A 305 31.34 -8.12 -22.45
C TYR A 305 31.52 -7.10 -23.58
N GLY A 306 32.68 -6.43 -23.67
CA GLY A 306 33.00 -5.48 -24.73
C GLY A 306 32.14 -4.21 -24.70
N ASP A 307 31.58 -3.86 -23.53
CA ASP A 307 30.71 -2.70 -23.41
C ASP A 307 31.53 -1.40 -23.51
N LEU A 308 30.91 -0.43 -24.17
CA LEU A 308 31.45 0.90 -24.32
C LEU A 308 31.27 1.76 -23.06
N GLY A 309 30.51 1.32 -22.07
CA GLY A 309 30.09 2.15 -20.94
C GLY A 309 29.00 3.13 -21.36
N PHE A 310 27.76 2.84 -20.98
CA PHE A 310 26.60 3.70 -21.27
C PHE A 310 26.54 4.92 -20.36
N ALA A 311 27.00 4.79 -19.11
CA ALA A 311 26.89 5.84 -18.10
C ALA A 311 28.00 6.87 -18.14
N ILE A 312 29.06 6.64 -18.94
CA ILE A 312 30.19 7.58 -19.03
C ILE A 312 29.95 8.70 -20.04
N GLY A 313 28.86 8.64 -20.80
CA GLY A 313 28.45 9.69 -21.74
C GLY A 313 27.83 9.13 -23.02
N SER A 314 27.65 10.02 -23.99
CA SER A 314 27.13 9.70 -25.32
C SER A 314 27.88 8.55 -26.01
N SER A 315 27.27 7.98 -27.05
CA SER A 315 28.03 7.12 -27.96
C SER A 315 29.26 7.87 -28.47
N PRO A 316 30.42 7.19 -28.62
CA PRO A 316 31.63 7.82 -29.13
C PRO A 316 31.42 8.33 -30.54
N ASP A 317 31.93 9.54 -30.81
CA ASP A 317 31.95 10.12 -32.15
C ASP A 317 33.01 9.45 -33.04
N SER A 318 33.22 9.98 -34.25
CA SER A 318 34.20 9.45 -35.20
C SER A 318 35.66 9.52 -34.70
N ASN A 319 35.95 10.35 -33.70
CA ASN A 319 37.26 10.50 -33.08
C ASN A 319 37.40 9.64 -31.81
N GLY A 320 36.31 9.00 -31.37
CA GLY A 320 36.25 8.24 -30.13
C GLY A 320 35.90 9.10 -28.91
N ASP A 321 35.66 10.39 -29.11
CA ASP A 321 35.32 11.33 -28.04
C ASP A 321 33.85 11.16 -27.63
N ARG A 322 33.56 11.45 -26.36
CA ARG A 322 32.22 11.37 -25.79
C ARG A 322 31.88 12.63 -25.05
N SER A 323 30.59 12.92 -24.98
CA SER A 323 30.07 13.97 -24.13
C SER A 323 29.47 13.39 -22.87
N PRO A 324 29.89 13.85 -21.68
CA PRO A 324 29.27 13.46 -20.43
C PRO A 324 27.77 13.77 -20.44
N TRP A 325 26.99 12.94 -19.75
CA TRP A 325 25.59 13.22 -19.47
C TRP A 325 25.48 14.43 -18.55
N GLU A 326 24.67 15.40 -18.95
CA GLU A 326 24.29 16.58 -18.18
C GLU A 326 22.96 16.37 -17.47
N ASP A 327 21.99 15.70 -18.12
CA ASP A 327 20.67 15.42 -17.57
C ASP A 327 20.16 14.03 -17.98
N ALA A 328 19.30 13.45 -17.14
CA ALA A 328 18.59 12.23 -17.43
C ALA A 328 17.26 12.18 -16.65
N TRP A 329 16.21 11.67 -17.28
CA TRP A 329 14.92 11.49 -16.61
C TRP A 329 14.12 10.36 -17.26
N THR A 330 13.12 9.88 -16.54
CA THR A 330 12.21 8.83 -17.02
C THR A 330 10.84 9.42 -17.35
N GLU A 331 10.19 8.83 -18.34
CA GLU A 331 8.77 9.00 -18.58
C GLU A 331 8.13 7.61 -18.67
N ASN A 332 7.10 7.36 -17.89
CA ASN A 332 6.47 6.05 -17.85
C ASN A 332 5.26 6.04 -18.78
N ALA A 333 5.16 5.01 -19.62
CA ALA A 333 3.91 4.67 -20.29
C ALA A 333 3.00 3.90 -19.32
N VAL A 334 3.59 2.99 -18.53
CA VAL A 334 2.85 2.13 -17.59
C VAL A 334 3.63 1.99 -16.29
N ILE A 335 2.93 2.09 -15.15
CA ILE A 335 3.39 1.56 -13.86
C ILE A 335 2.32 0.61 -13.32
N ARG A 336 2.74 -0.58 -12.90
CA ARG A 336 1.90 -1.60 -12.28
C ARG A 336 2.45 -1.97 -10.91
N LEU A 337 1.59 -1.95 -9.88
CA LEU A 337 1.94 -2.29 -8.50
C LEU A 337 1.23 -3.60 -8.09
N ASP A 338 2.01 -4.63 -7.74
CA ASP A 338 1.52 -5.96 -7.35
C ASP A 338 2.15 -6.39 -6.02
N GLY A 339 1.61 -5.89 -4.91
CA GLY A 339 2.12 -6.20 -3.57
C GLY A 339 3.59 -5.77 -3.44
N ASP A 340 4.47 -6.71 -3.14
CA ASP A 340 5.91 -6.47 -2.97
C ASP A 340 6.73 -6.47 -4.26
N THR A 341 6.03 -6.45 -5.40
CA THR A 341 6.60 -6.31 -6.74
C THR A 341 5.97 -5.14 -7.47
N ALA A 342 6.72 -4.56 -8.40
CA ALA A 342 6.23 -3.52 -9.29
C ALA A 342 6.87 -3.65 -10.66
N TYR A 343 6.22 -3.11 -11.68
CA TYR A 343 6.68 -3.10 -13.06
C TYR A 343 6.51 -1.70 -13.62
N SER A 344 7.47 -1.22 -14.39
CA SER A 344 7.32 0.00 -15.15
C SER A 344 7.83 -0.19 -16.57
N MET A 345 7.23 0.54 -17.50
CA MET A 345 7.67 0.61 -18.90
C MET A 345 7.53 2.05 -19.38
N GLY A 346 8.49 2.51 -20.17
CA GLY A 346 8.47 3.83 -20.76
C GLY A 346 9.80 4.19 -21.40
N TRP A 347 10.17 5.46 -21.32
CA TRP A 347 11.41 6.00 -21.85
C TRP A 347 12.35 6.47 -20.75
N LEU A 348 13.63 6.26 -20.97
CA LEU A 348 14.70 7.00 -20.30
C LEU A 348 15.29 7.98 -21.31
N TYR A 349 15.24 9.25 -20.97
CA TYR A 349 15.89 10.32 -21.71
C TYR A 349 17.28 10.59 -21.13
N THR A 350 18.22 10.95 -22.00
CA THR A 350 19.57 11.34 -21.64
C THR A 350 20.01 12.51 -22.50
N GLN A 351 20.50 13.57 -21.87
CA GLN A 351 21.02 14.76 -22.52
C GLN A 351 22.52 14.91 -22.26
N PRO A 352 23.37 14.89 -23.30
CA PRO A 352 24.80 15.13 -23.14
C PRO A 352 25.13 16.64 -23.15
N GLU A 353 26.25 17.04 -22.52
CA GLU A 353 26.71 18.44 -22.44
C GLU A 353 26.83 19.15 -23.80
N ASN A 354 27.12 18.41 -24.88
CA ASN A 354 27.38 18.98 -26.21
C ASN A 354 26.48 18.43 -27.34
N GLY A 355 25.31 17.88 -27.01
CA GLY A 355 24.45 17.26 -28.02
C GLY A 355 22.96 17.31 -27.69
N ASP A 356 22.18 16.77 -28.63
CA ASP A 356 20.74 16.70 -28.50
C ASP A 356 20.31 15.57 -27.56
N THR A 357 19.20 15.78 -26.86
CA THR A 357 18.57 14.77 -26.02
C THR A 357 18.17 13.55 -26.86
N GLY A 358 18.56 12.37 -26.39
CA GLY A 358 18.12 11.08 -26.91
C GLY A 358 17.28 10.31 -25.89
N PHE A 359 16.68 9.20 -26.31
CA PHE A 359 15.96 8.30 -25.41
C PHE A 359 16.10 6.83 -25.81
N VAL A 360 15.82 5.95 -24.84
CA VAL A 360 15.76 4.50 -25.01
C VAL A 360 14.49 3.95 -24.39
N ASP A 361 13.97 2.86 -24.94
CA ASP A 361 12.88 2.10 -24.33
C ASP A 361 13.41 1.41 -23.07
N LYS A 362 12.70 1.59 -21.95
CA LYS A 362 13.01 1.00 -20.66
C LYS A 362 11.85 0.17 -20.14
N SER A 363 12.18 -0.99 -19.59
CA SER A 363 11.32 -1.72 -18.68
C SER A 363 12.08 -2.08 -17.42
N TRP A 364 11.46 -1.89 -16.27
CA TRP A 364 11.96 -2.34 -14.98
C TRP A 364 10.95 -3.22 -14.28
N SER A 365 11.46 -4.22 -13.57
CA SER A 365 10.70 -4.87 -12.50
C SER A 365 11.43 -4.67 -11.19
N TYR A 366 10.65 -4.44 -10.13
CA TYR A 366 11.13 -4.14 -8.80
C TYR A 366 10.66 -5.18 -7.80
N LYS A 367 11.44 -5.36 -6.74
CA LYS A 367 11.10 -6.16 -5.56
C LYS A 367 11.45 -5.38 -4.30
N LYS A 368 10.52 -5.34 -3.34
CA LYS A 368 10.81 -4.84 -1.99
C LYS A 368 11.29 -5.99 -1.12
N HIS A 369 12.52 -5.89 -0.64
CA HIS A 369 13.15 -6.92 0.17
C HIS A 369 12.82 -6.74 1.66
N ASP A 370 13.28 -7.68 2.48
CA ASP A 370 12.99 -7.76 3.92
C ASP A 370 13.50 -6.54 4.70
N ASP A 371 14.51 -5.85 4.17
CA ASP A 371 15.05 -4.59 4.69
C ASP A 371 14.19 -3.36 4.33
N GLY A 372 13.11 -3.56 3.57
CA GLY A 372 12.19 -2.51 3.13
C GLY A 372 12.68 -1.72 1.91
N VAL A 373 13.83 -2.08 1.33
CA VAL A 373 14.39 -1.37 0.18
C VAL A 373 13.87 -1.97 -1.12
N VAL A 374 13.43 -1.09 -2.03
CA VAL A 374 13.01 -1.45 -3.38
C VAL A 374 14.25 -1.58 -4.26
N ARG A 375 14.43 -2.74 -4.88
CA ARG A 375 15.56 -3.04 -5.78
C ARG A 375 15.06 -3.54 -7.12
N ILE A 376 15.83 -3.26 -8.17
CA ILE A 376 15.61 -3.72 -9.53
C ILE A 376 15.96 -5.21 -9.61
N VAL A 377 15.01 -6.02 -10.07
CA VAL A 377 15.17 -7.47 -10.34
C VAL A 377 15.11 -7.79 -11.84
N MET A 378 14.64 -6.85 -12.66
CA MET A 378 14.72 -6.91 -14.12
C MET A 378 15.01 -5.53 -14.68
N HIS A 379 15.97 -5.46 -15.59
CA HIS A 379 16.32 -4.27 -16.35
C HIS A 379 16.32 -4.63 -17.83
N HIS A 380 15.46 -3.99 -18.61
CA HIS A 380 15.48 -4.05 -20.06
C HIS A 380 15.69 -2.66 -20.62
N SER A 381 16.62 -2.55 -21.56
CA SER A 381 16.91 -1.34 -22.31
C SER A 381 17.11 -1.65 -23.78
N SER A 382 16.51 -0.86 -24.66
CA SER A 382 16.66 -0.99 -26.12
C SER A 382 16.54 0.35 -26.81
N THR A 383 17.25 0.52 -27.93
CA THR A 383 16.93 1.58 -28.87
C THR A 383 15.57 1.30 -29.51
N PRO A 384 14.69 2.30 -29.65
CA PRO A 384 13.45 2.15 -30.40
C PRO A 384 13.71 1.63 -31.82
N TYR A 385 12.80 0.83 -32.35
CA TYR A 385 12.89 0.37 -33.74
C TYR A 385 12.69 1.56 -34.69
N ALA A 386 13.57 1.69 -35.68
CA ALA A 386 13.57 2.76 -36.68
C ALA A 386 13.10 2.27 -38.05
#